data_AF-A0A955XXS2-F1
#
_entry.id   AF-A0A955XXS2-F1
#
_cell.length_a   1.000
_cell.length_b   1.000
_cell.length_c   1.000
_cell.angle_alpha   90.00
_cell.angle_beta   90.00
_cell.angle_gamma   90.00
#
_symmetry.space_group_name_H-M   'P 1'
#
loop_
_entity.id
_entity.type
_entity.pdbx_description
1 polymer ?
#
loop_
_entity_poly.entity_id
_entity_poly.type
_entity_poly.pdbx_seq_one_letter_code
_entity_poly.pdbx_strand_id
1 'polypeptide(L)'
;WTLRIKVRQNSGRNQALLLFSIWAAVAFTLFTYSSTKFHHYIFPAVPALSMLVALYLDDVICRRASLTMPVYLMSAALFVIVGYDLFSDPMALKNLFTYQYDREWHESLTPGFQMALKVIFFVGLAGLLCWVVRSTKVRIAALSVLMVSSTGLGVFALDVYMPQMSQDWSQENLWQTYYELCTPAEGPELAPDWKPYCEEPVISYRLQWRGETYYSHNEVMPIGDGDDLSYFLTQNGDRTFFAFMQADRWRSFQSSLPAEWRDGVELVHSENLKFELVRVYSPSAMAARRAAEGGAGE
;
A
#
# COMPACT_ATOMS: atom_id res chain seq x y z
N TRP A 1 6.41 -15.16 -35.96
CA TRP A 1 5.20 -15.68 -35.32
C TRP A 1 4.01 -15.07 -36.05
N THR A 2 3.49 -15.76 -37.06
CA THR A 2 2.13 -15.46 -37.52
C THR A 2 1.23 -16.31 -36.65
N LEU A 3 0.34 -15.68 -35.90
CA LEU A 3 -0.86 -16.32 -35.37
C LEU A 3 -1.59 -16.96 -36.55
N ARG A 4 -1.18 -18.16 -36.96
CA ARG A 4 -1.97 -19.01 -37.86
C ARG A 4 -3.09 -19.59 -37.02
N ILE A 5 -3.97 -18.71 -36.53
CA ILE A 5 -5.31 -19.11 -36.13
C ILE A 5 -5.92 -19.62 -37.42
N LYS A 6 -5.92 -20.94 -37.60
CA LYS A 6 -6.80 -21.54 -38.60
C LYS A 6 -8.19 -21.39 -38.01
N VAL A 7 -8.80 -20.21 -38.17
CA VAL A 7 -10.13 -19.84 -37.65
C VAL A 7 -11.16 -20.90 -38.05
N ARG A 8 -10.91 -21.60 -39.15
CA ARG A 8 -11.73 -22.67 -39.71
C ARG A 8 -11.54 -24.06 -39.09
N GLN A 9 -10.55 -24.27 -38.22
CA GLN A 9 -10.35 -25.54 -37.51
C GLN A 9 -10.92 -25.43 -36.09
N ASN A 10 -12.02 -26.14 -35.86
CA ASN A 10 -12.78 -26.15 -34.60
C ASN A 10 -12.10 -27.01 -33.53
N SER A 11 -10.94 -26.57 -33.03
CA SER A 11 -10.26 -27.19 -31.88
C SER A 11 -10.40 -26.31 -30.64
N GLY A 12 -10.55 -26.91 -29.45
CA GLY A 12 -10.65 -26.17 -28.19
C GLY A 12 -9.45 -25.23 -27.95
N ARG A 13 -8.26 -25.61 -28.41
CA ARG A 13 -7.06 -24.77 -28.35
C ARG A 13 -7.17 -23.51 -29.21
N ASN A 14 -7.67 -23.62 -30.45
CA ASN A 14 -7.85 -22.46 -31.33
C ASN A 14 -8.92 -21.50 -30.78
N GLN A 15 -9.99 -22.05 -30.20
CA GLN A 15 -11.02 -21.26 -29.53
C GLN A 15 -10.43 -20.50 -28.32
N ALA A 16 -9.62 -21.17 -27.49
CA ALA A 16 -8.94 -20.52 -26.37
C ALA A 16 -7.98 -19.41 -26.81
N LEU A 17 -7.15 -19.67 -27.83
CA LEU A 17 -6.26 -18.65 -28.40
C LEU A 17 -7.06 -17.43 -28.91
N LEU A 18 -8.18 -17.67 -29.60
CA LEU A 18 -9.02 -16.59 -30.10
C LEU A 18 -9.64 -15.80 -28.96
N LEU A 19 -10.23 -16.48 -27.97
CA LEU A 19 -10.85 -15.86 -26.79
C LEU A 19 -9.87 -14.97 -26.03
N PHE A 20 -8.69 -15.49 -25.66
CA PHE A 20 -7.69 -14.71 -24.93
C PHE A 20 -7.10 -13.59 -25.77
N SER A 21 -6.96 -13.76 -27.09
CA SER A 21 -6.51 -12.68 -27.98
C SER A 21 -7.53 -11.55 -28.04
N ILE A 22 -8.82 -11.87 -28.17
CA ILE A 22 -9.91 -10.89 -28.18
C ILE A 22 -9.99 -10.20 -26.83
N TRP A 23 -9.94 -10.94 -25.72
CA TRP A 23 -9.95 -10.37 -24.38
C TRP A 23 -8.80 -9.38 -24.20
N ALA A 24 -7.55 -9.80 -24.47
CA ALA A 24 -6.39 -8.94 -24.33
C ALA A 24 -6.52 -7.67 -25.20
N ALA A 25 -6.95 -7.82 -26.46
CA ALA A 25 -7.13 -6.69 -27.38
C ALA A 25 -8.22 -5.73 -26.90
N VAL A 26 -9.40 -6.24 -26.53
CA VAL A 26 -10.54 -5.41 -26.08
C VAL A 26 -10.18 -4.69 -24.79
N ALA A 27 -9.62 -5.38 -23.79
CA ALA A 27 -9.21 -4.78 -22.53
C ALA A 27 -8.15 -3.69 -22.77
N PHE A 28 -7.12 -3.99 -23.57
CA PHE A 28 -6.08 -3.01 -23.89
C PHE A 28 -6.64 -1.77 -24.61
N THR A 29 -7.47 -1.96 -25.64
CA THR A 29 -8.06 -0.84 -26.39
C THR A 29 -8.97 0.01 -25.52
N LEU A 30 -9.84 -0.62 -24.72
CA LEU A 30 -10.78 0.07 -23.84
C LEU A 30 -10.05 1.02 -22.88
N PHE A 31 -9.03 0.53 -22.18
CA PHE A 31 -8.28 1.34 -21.21
C PHE A 31 -7.28 2.30 -21.86
N THR A 32 -6.81 1.99 -23.07
CA THR A 32 -6.00 2.95 -23.85
C THR A 32 -6.83 4.15 -24.30
N TYR A 33 -8.10 3.94 -24.65
CA TYR A 33 -9.02 5.00 -25.10
C TYR A 33 -9.66 5.78 -23.96
N SER A 34 -9.71 5.22 -22.75
CA SER A 34 -10.24 5.93 -21.57
C SER A 34 -9.54 7.26 -21.34
N SER A 35 -10.31 8.31 -21.05
CA SER A 35 -9.77 9.65 -20.74
C SER A 35 -9.12 9.69 -19.36
N THR A 36 -9.67 8.96 -18.38
CA THR A 36 -9.08 8.81 -17.05
C THR A 36 -8.22 7.56 -17.03
N LYS A 37 -6.96 7.70 -16.63
CA LYS A 37 -5.97 6.61 -16.66
C LYS A 37 -5.22 6.55 -15.34
N PHE A 38 -5.30 5.38 -14.71
CA PHE A 38 -4.41 4.99 -13.63
C PHE A 38 -3.67 3.72 -14.02
N HIS A 39 -2.48 3.50 -13.45
CA HIS A 39 -1.60 2.41 -13.88
C HIS A 39 -2.27 1.03 -13.76
N HIS A 40 -3.09 0.80 -12.73
CA HIS A 40 -3.81 -0.46 -12.52
C HIS A 40 -4.96 -0.72 -13.50
N TYR A 41 -5.37 0.24 -14.31
CA TYR A 41 -6.51 0.04 -15.23
C TYR A 41 -6.25 -1.05 -16.25
N ILE A 42 -4.98 -1.33 -16.59
CA ILE A 42 -4.63 -2.39 -17.54
C ILE A 42 -4.64 -3.80 -16.93
N PHE A 43 -4.74 -3.95 -15.60
CA PHE A 43 -4.68 -5.27 -14.95
C PHE A 43 -5.64 -6.32 -15.52
N PRO A 44 -6.88 -6.00 -15.93
CA PRO A 44 -7.77 -6.98 -16.54
C PRO A 44 -7.25 -7.63 -17.84
N ALA A 45 -6.25 -7.03 -18.52
CA ALA A 45 -5.61 -7.64 -19.69
C ALA A 45 -4.56 -8.70 -19.31
N VAL A 46 -4.00 -8.63 -18.10
CA VAL A 46 -2.89 -9.49 -17.65
C VAL A 46 -3.25 -10.97 -17.68
N PRO A 47 -4.40 -11.44 -17.13
CA PRO A 47 -4.75 -12.86 -17.16
C PRO A 47 -4.78 -13.44 -18.58
N ALA A 48 -5.36 -12.71 -19.54
CA ALA A 48 -5.43 -13.13 -20.92
C ALA A 48 -4.05 -13.25 -21.57
N LEU A 49 -3.17 -12.26 -21.34
CA LEU A 49 -1.79 -12.29 -21.80
C LEU A 49 -1.00 -13.44 -21.17
N SER A 50 -1.16 -13.68 -19.87
CA SER A 50 -0.52 -14.81 -19.17
C SER A 50 -0.94 -16.15 -19.75
N MET A 51 -2.22 -16.33 -20.10
CA MET A 51 -2.69 -17.57 -20.75
C MET A 51 -2.11 -17.75 -22.16
N LEU A 52 -2.01 -16.68 -22.95
CA LEU A 52 -1.37 -16.74 -24.27
C LEU A 52 0.12 -17.11 -24.17
N VAL A 53 0.83 -16.53 -23.20
CA VAL A 53 2.23 -16.88 -22.90
C VAL A 53 2.34 -18.33 -22.46
N ALA A 54 1.48 -18.81 -21.56
CA ALA A 54 1.49 -20.19 -21.10
C ALA A 54 1.30 -21.19 -22.25
N LEU A 55 0.33 -20.95 -23.15
CA LEU A 55 0.11 -21.78 -24.34
C LEU A 55 1.32 -21.78 -25.28
N TYR A 56 2.00 -20.64 -25.43
CA TYR A 56 3.22 -20.54 -26.22
C TYR A 56 4.39 -21.32 -25.60
N LEU A 57 4.59 -21.18 -24.28
CA LEU A 57 5.63 -21.90 -23.57
C LEU A 57 5.41 -23.42 -23.62
N ASP A 58 4.16 -23.88 -23.50
CA ASP A 58 3.76 -25.29 -23.70
C ASP A 58 4.21 -25.82 -25.07
N ASP A 59 3.93 -25.08 -26.15
CA ASP A 59 4.35 -25.49 -27.50
C ASP A 59 5.88 -25.55 -27.66
N VAL A 60 6.60 -24.63 -27.02
CA VAL A 60 8.07 -24.60 -27.04
C VAL A 60 8.67 -25.77 -26.24
N ILE A 61 8.07 -26.15 -25.12
CA ILE A 61 8.50 -27.29 -24.29
C ILE A 61 8.21 -28.62 -25.01
N CYS A 62 6.99 -28.78 -25.54
CA CYS A 62 6.57 -29.97 -26.30
C CYS A 62 7.16 -30.04 -27.71
N ARG A 63 8.03 -29.10 -28.10
CA ARG A 63 8.66 -29.00 -29.42
C ARG A 63 7.67 -28.91 -30.59
N ARG A 64 6.44 -28.44 -30.33
CA ARG A 64 5.43 -28.11 -31.35
C ARG A 64 5.73 -26.77 -32.03
N ALA A 65 6.46 -25.90 -31.34
CA ALA A 65 6.98 -24.66 -31.87
C ALA A 65 8.47 -24.51 -31.55
N SER A 66 9.19 -23.76 -32.40
CA SER A 66 10.55 -23.34 -32.11
C SER A 66 10.56 -22.01 -31.36
N LEU A 67 11.52 -21.86 -30.45
CA LEU A 67 11.82 -20.57 -29.85
C LEU A 67 12.29 -19.63 -30.97
N THR A 68 11.57 -18.54 -31.17
CA THR A 68 11.93 -17.54 -32.19
C THR A 68 12.86 -16.53 -31.54
N MET A 69 14.14 -16.49 -31.98
CA MET A 69 15.16 -15.63 -31.35
C MET A 69 14.75 -14.15 -31.23
N PRO A 70 14.15 -13.50 -32.24
CA PRO A 70 13.64 -12.13 -32.09
C PRO A 70 12.63 -11.95 -30.96
N VAL A 71 11.69 -12.89 -30.80
CA VAL A 71 10.69 -12.85 -29.72
C VAL A 71 11.38 -13.00 -28.36
N TYR A 72 12.29 -13.96 -28.26
CA TYR A 72 13.06 -14.17 -27.03
C TYR A 72 13.88 -12.94 -26.64
N LEU A 73 14.61 -12.34 -27.59
CA LEU A 73 15.42 -11.14 -27.34
C LEU A 73 14.57 -9.96 -26.92
N MET A 74 13.41 -9.77 -27.55
CA MET A 74 12.45 -8.73 -27.17
C MET A 74 11.90 -8.97 -25.75
N SER A 75 11.54 -10.20 -25.41
CA SER A 75 11.11 -10.55 -24.05
C SER A 75 12.23 -10.33 -23.02
N ALA A 76 13.47 -10.67 -23.36
CA ALA A 76 14.62 -10.44 -22.49
C ALA A 76 14.93 -8.95 -22.30
N ALA A 77 14.86 -8.16 -23.37
CA ALA A 77 15.02 -6.71 -23.28
C ALA A 77 13.93 -6.10 -22.39
N LEU A 78 12.67 -6.47 -22.59
CA LEU A 78 11.57 -5.98 -21.76
C LEU A 78 11.74 -6.39 -20.30
N PHE A 79 12.12 -7.64 -20.03
CA PHE A 79 12.38 -8.12 -18.67
C PHE A 79 13.50 -7.32 -17.99
N VAL A 80 14.60 -7.05 -18.69
CA VAL A 80 15.72 -6.26 -18.16
C VAL A 80 15.32 -4.82 -17.91
N ILE A 81 14.59 -4.18 -18.83
CA ILE A 81 14.13 -2.80 -18.68
C ILE A 81 13.19 -2.67 -17.48
N VAL A 82 12.16 -3.51 -17.40
CA VAL A 82 11.18 -3.46 -16.31
C VAL A 82 11.84 -3.82 -14.97
N GLY A 83 12.70 -4.83 -14.95
CA GLY A 83 13.43 -5.21 -13.74
C GLY A 83 14.34 -4.09 -13.25
N TYR A 84 15.10 -3.48 -14.17
CA TYR A 84 15.96 -2.33 -13.86
C TYR A 84 15.18 -1.15 -13.31
N ASP A 85 14.08 -0.79 -13.95
CA ASP A 85 13.19 0.28 -13.49
C ASP A 85 12.71 0.01 -12.06
N LEU A 86 12.20 -1.20 -11.81
CA LEU A 86 11.62 -1.59 -10.52
C LEU A 86 12.64 -1.56 -9.36
N PHE A 87 13.87 -2.05 -9.57
CA PHE A 87 14.87 -2.03 -8.50
C PHE A 87 15.64 -0.71 -8.42
N SER A 88 15.60 0.14 -9.44
CA SER A 88 16.21 1.48 -9.39
C SER A 88 15.28 2.44 -8.65
N ASP A 89 13.98 2.33 -8.90
CA ASP A 89 12.94 3.08 -8.22
C ASP A 89 11.85 2.14 -7.65
N PRO A 90 12.03 1.64 -6.41
CA PRO A 90 11.01 0.84 -5.74
C PRO A 90 9.67 1.58 -5.56
N MET A 91 9.65 2.90 -5.66
CA MET A 91 8.44 3.73 -5.58
C MET A 91 7.47 3.44 -6.75
N ALA A 92 7.98 2.98 -7.89
CA ALA A 92 7.15 2.60 -9.03
C ALA A 92 6.10 1.54 -8.67
N LEU A 93 6.41 0.63 -7.74
CA LEU A 93 5.49 -0.44 -7.33
C LEU A 93 4.27 0.11 -6.58
N LYS A 94 4.43 1.07 -5.66
CA LYS A 94 3.30 1.73 -4.97
C LYS A 94 2.42 2.54 -5.92
N ASN A 95 3.00 3.07 -6.99
CA ASN A 95 2.25 3.87 -7.98
C ASN A 95 1.27 3.00 -8.78
N LEU A 96 1.42 1.68 -8.75
CA LEU A 96 0.41 0.77 -9.29
C LEU A 96 -0.87 0.75 -8.45
N PHE A 97 -0.78 1.00 -7.14
CA PHE A 97 -1.89 0.82 -6.19
C PHE A 97 -2.47 2.12 -5.66
N THR A 98 -1.82 3.26 -5.90
CA THR A 98 -2.19 4.55 -5.31
C THR A 98 -2.42 5.61 -6.36
N TYR A 99 -3.26 6.60 -6.01
CA TYR A 99 -3.52 7.78 -6.86
C TYR A 99 -2.65 8.99 -6.48
N GLN A 100 -1.96 8.90 -5.35
CA GLN A 100 -1.14 9.98 -4.81
C GLN A 100 0.34 9.68 -5.09
N TYR A 101 0.83 10.10 -6.26
CA TYR A 101 2.20 9.79 -6.68
C TYR A 101 3.23 10.61 -5.90
N ASP A 102 2.95 11.89 -5.63
CA ASP A 102 3.90 12.85 -5.05
C ASP A 102 4.05 12.77 -3.52
N ARG A 103 3.53 11.72 -2.87
CA ARG A 103 3.68 11.58 -1.41
C ARG A 103 5.13 11.25 -1.07
N GLU A 104 5.59 11.84 0.03
CA GLU A 104 6.89 11.56 0.64
C GLU A 104 7.11 10.06 0.90
N TRP A 105 8.37 9.68 0.87
CA TRP A 105 8.83 8.29 0.88
C TRP A 105 9.93 8.12 1.94
N HIS A 106 9.87 7.03 2.72
CA HIS A 106 10.93 6.70 3.65
C HIS A 106 12.15 6.14 2.93
N GLU A 107 13.16 6.99 2.78
CA GLU A 107 14.45 6.61 2.20
C GLU A 107 15.15 5.47 2.97
N SER A 108 14.79 5.24 4.23
CA SER A 108 15.30 4.14 5.04
C SER A 108 14.87 2.76 4.53
N LEU A 109 13.70 2.65 3.89
CA LEU A 109 13.18 1.39 3.35
C LEU A 109 13.78 1.04 1.98
N THR A 110 14.25 2.05 1.24
CA THR A 110 14.77 1.93 -0.12
C THR A 110 15.83 0.83 -0.26
N PRO A 111 16.90 0.77 0.56
CA PRO A 111 17.97 -0.22 0.38
C PRO A 111 17.48 -1.66 0.51
N GLY A 112 16.58 -1.93 1.48
CA GLY A 112 15.99 -3.25 1.70
C GLY A 112 15.15 -3.70 0.52
N PHE A 113 14.28 -2.82 0.01
CA PHE A 113 13.45 -3.11 -1.16
C PHE A 113 14.29 -3.31 -2.43
N GLN A 114 15.27 -2.43 -2.68
CA GLN A 114 16.16 -2.58 -3.83
C GLN A 114 16.93 -3.90 -3.78
N MET A 115 17.41 -4.32 -2.61
CA MET A 115 18.11 -5.60 -2.46
C MET A 115 17.20 -6.78 -2.78
N ALA A 116 16.00 -6.83 -2.21
CA ALA A 116 15.03 -7.89 -2.48
C ALA A 116 14.66 -7.96 -3.96
N LEU A 117 14.36 -6.81 -4.57
CA LEU A 117 14.01 -6.72 -6.00
C LEU A 117 15.18 -7.13 -6.90
N LYS A 118 16.42 -6.75 -6.60
CA LYS A 118 17.62 -7.20 -7.32
C LYS A 118 17.78 -8.72 -7.25
N VAL A 119 17.65 -9.31 -6.07
CA VAL A 119 17.76 -10.77 -5.90
C VAL A 119 16.71 -11.49 -6.74
N ILE A 120 15.44 -11.08 -6.62
CA ILE A 120 14.33 -11.64 -7.40
C ILE A 120 14.59 -11.49 -8.91
N PHE A 121 15.02 -10.31 -9.35
CA PHE A 121 15.36 -10.01 -10.74
C PHE A 121 16.47 -10.90 -11.27
N PHE A 122 17.60 -11.02 -10.57
CA PHE A 122 18.74 -11.82 -11.05
C PHE A 122 18.43 -13.32 -11.06
N VAL A 123 17.62 -13.83 -10.12
CA VAL A 123 17.13 -15.22 -10.16
C VAL A 123 16.23 -15.43 -11.39
N GLY A 124 15.30 -14.50 -11.65
CA GLY A 124 14.45 -14.55 -12.84
C GLY A 124 15.25 -14.46 -14.14
N LEU A 125 16.27 -13.58 -14.19
CA LEU A 125 17.17 -13.43 -15.32
C LEU A 125 17.95 -14.71 -15.60
N ALA A 126 18.45 -15.40 -14.56
CA ALA A 126 19.11 -16.69 -14.72
C ALA A 126 18.18 -17.74 -15.35
N GLY A 127 16.93 -17.82 -14.86
CA GLY A 127 15.90 -18.68 -15.46
C GLY A 127 15.65 -18.33 -16.94
N LEU A 128 15.51 -17.05 -17.25
CA LEU A 128 15.31 -16.58 -18.61
C LEU A 128 16.49 -16.94 -19.54
N LEU A 129 17.72 -16.70 -19.10
CA LEU A 129 18.94 -17.03 -19.87
C LEU A 129 19.05 -18.53 -20.15
N CYS A 130 18.71 -19.37 -19.17
CA CYS A 130 18.67 -20.83 -19.34
C CYS A 130 17.60 -21.31 -20.35
N TRP A 131 16.57 -20.50 -20.62
CA TRP A 131 15.48 -20.88 -21.54
C TRP A 131 15.93 -21.11 -22.99
N VAL A 132 17.00 -20.44 -23.42
CA VAL A 132 17.58 -20.57 -24.77
C VAL A 132 18.09 -21.99 -25.02
N VAL A 133 18.51 -22.69 -23.96
CA VAL A 133 19.05 -24.04 -24.05
C VAL A 133 17.98 -24.98 -24.62
N ARG A 134 18.34 -25.73 -25.67
CA ARG A 134 17.41 -26.63 -26.39
C ARG A 134 17.02 -27.89 -25.61
N SER A 135 17.66 -28.15 -24.47
CA SER A 135 17.35 -29.28 -23.60
C SER A 135 16.01 -29.08 -22.90
N THR A 136 15.08 -30.03 -23.06
CA THR A 136 13.76 -29.97 -22.42
C THR A 136 13.87 -29.94 -20.89
N LYS A 137 14.83 -30.68 -20.32
CA LYS A 137 15.08 -30.68 -18.86
C LYS A 137 15.50 -29.29 -18.37
N VAL A 138 16.38 -28.62 -19.12
CA VAL A 138 16.84 -27.27 -18.78
C VAL A 138 15.72 -26.25 -18.93
N ARG A 139 14.87 -26.37 -19.96
CA ARG A 139 13.69 -25.51 -20.11
C ARG A 139 12.70 -25.65 -18.97
N ILE A 140 12.40 -26.88 -18.54
CA ILE A 140 11.52 -27.10 -17.39
C ILE A 140 12.12 -26.48 -16.13
N ALA A 141 13.41 -26.72 -15.87
CA ALA A 141 14.10 -26.08 -14.74
C ALA A 141 14.09 -24.54 -14.83
N ALA A 142 14.34 -23.98 -16.01
CA ALA A 142 14.27 -22.55 -16.28
C ALA A 142 12.86 -21.98 -16.00
N LEU A 143 11.80 -22.68 -16.42
CA LEU A 143 10.42 -22.31 -16.11
C LEU A 143 10.19 -22.33 -14.59
N SER A 144 10.63 -23.38 -13.91
CA SER A 144 10.50 -23.48 -12.46
C SER A 144 11.20 -22.32 -11.74
N VAL A 145 12.40 -21.94 -12.18
CA VAL A 145 13.12 -20.77 -11.63
C VAL A 145 12.34 -19.48 -11.87
N LEU A 146 11.78 -19.28 -13.07
CA LEU A 146 10.93 -18.11 -13.37
C LEU A 146 9.67 -18.09 -12.49
N MET A 147 9.03 -19.23 -12.29
CA MET A 147 7.86 -19.35 -11.41
C MET A 147 8.22 -19.03 -9.95
N VAL A 148 9.34 -19.57 -9.45
CA VAL A 148 9.83 -19.27 -8.09
C VAL A 148 10.14 -17.78 -7.93
N SER A 149 10.81 -17.16 -8.91
CA SER A 149 11.06 -15.70 -8.91
C SER A 149 9.75 -14.90 -8.91
N SER A 150 8.77 -15.29 -9.74
CA SER A 150 7.46 -14.63 -9.80
C SER A 150 6.66 -14.77 -8.50
N THR A 151 6.64 -15.96 -7.90
CA THR A 151 6.00 -16.18 -6.60
C THR A 151 6.73 -15.42 -5.50
N GLY A 152 8.06 -15.40 -5.53
CA GLY A 152 8.89 -14.63 -4.61
C GLY A 152 8.60 -13.12 -4.69
N LEU A 153 8.39 -12.59 -5.90
CA LEU A 153 7.94 -11.20 -6.07
C LEU A 153 6.56 -10.97 -5.46
N GLY A 154 5.62 -11.88 -5.67
CA GLY A 154 4.27 -11.79 -5.09
C GLY A 154 4.30 -11.79 -3.56
N VAL A 155 5.05 -12.72 -2.96
CA VAL A 155 5.25 -12.82 -1.51
C VAL A 155 5.94 -11.57 -0.97
N PHE A 156 7.03 -11.12 -1.61
CA PHE A 156 7.70 -9.88 -1.22
C PHE A 156 6.75 -8.68 -1.28
N ALA A 157 5.98 -8.54 -2.36
CA ALA A 157 5.04 -7.43 -2.52
C ALA A 157 3.97 -7.42 -1.43
N LEU A 158 3.40 -8.59 -1.10
CA LEU A 158 2.28 -8.71 -0.17
C LEU A 158 2.70 -8.73 1.31
N ASP A 159 3.80 -9.41 1.64
CA ASP A 159 4.17 -9.68 3.03
C ASP A 159 5.25 -8.72 3.56
N VAL A 160 6.00 -8.06 2.67
CA VAL A 160 7.11 -7.17 3.06
C VAL A 160 6.88 -5.75 2.58
N TYR A 161 6.74 -5.55 1.27
CA TYR A 161 6.65 -4.22 0.68
C TYR A 161 5.39 -3.47 1.13
N MET A 162 4.20 -4.03 0.88
CA MET A 162 2.93 -3.36 1.21
C MET A 162 2.75 -3.11 2.72
N PRO A 163 3.05 -4.05 3.64
CA PRO A 163 2.89 -3.82 5.07
C PRO A 163 3.87 -2.80 5.65
N GLN A 164 5.13 -2.78 5.20
CA GLN A 164 6.08 -1.76 5.67
C GLN A 164 5.70 -0.38 5.14
N MET A 165 5.24 -0.32 3.89
CA MET A 165 4.73 0.91 3.30
C MET A 165 3.43 1.41 3.93
N SER A 166 2.53 0.53 4.34
CA SER A 166 1.23 0.95 4.88
C SER A 166 1.35 1.69 6.19
N GLN A 167 2.50 1.63 6.88
CA GLN A 167 2.73 2.36 8.13
C GLN A 167 2.59 3.89 7.95
N ASP A 168 3.02 4.43 6.81
CA ASP A 168 2.94 5.86 6.48
C ASP A 168 1.79 6.20 5.51
N TRP A 169 1.30 5.18 4.84
CA TRP A 169 0.29 5.33 3.80
C TRP A 169 -1.13 5.11 4.33
N SER A 170 -1.26 4.38 5.43
CA SER A 170 -2.49 4.22 6.19
C SER A 170 -2.50 5.13 7.41
N GLN A 171 -3.61 5.09 8.16
CA GLN A 171 -3.71 5.71 9.48
C GLN A 171 -3.74 4.63 10.59
N GLU A 172 -3.60 3.35 10.23
CA GLU A 172 -3.86 2.22 11.13
C GLU A 172 -3.00 2.27 12.40
N ASN A 173 -1.68 2.39 12.26
CA ASN A 173 -0.74 2.42 13.40
C ASN A 173 -1.02 3.58 14.35
N LEU A 174 -1.44 4.72 13.80
CA LEU A 174 -1.77 5.89 14.59
C LEU A 174 -3.03 5.64 15.43
N TRP A 175 -4.05 5.02 14.83
CA TRP A 175 -5.27 4.64 15.55
C TRP A 175 -5.04 3.50 16.55
N GLN A 176 -4.16 2.56 16.24
CA GLN A 176 -3.70 1.56 17.21
C GLN A 176 -3.05 2.23 18.42
N THR A 177 -2.15 3.19 18.21
CA THR A 177 -1.53 3.97 19.29
C THR A 177 -2.59 4.69 20.14
N TYR A 178 -3.62 5.27 19.51
CA TYR A 178 -4.74 5.88 20.24
C TYR A 178 -5.48 4.88 21.13
N TYR A 179 -5.87 3.72 20.59
CA TYR A 179 -6.60 2.70 21.34
C TYR A 179 -5.76 2.02 22.44
N GLU A 180 -4.43 1.98 22.29
CA GLU A 180 -3.51 1.50 23.31
C GLU A 180 -3.33 2.48 24.47
N LEU A 181 -3.41 3.79 24.19
CA LEU A 181 -3.18 4.85 25.18
C LEU A 181 -4.45 5.36 25.85
N CYS A 182 -5.61 5.19 25.22
CA CYS A 182 -6.87 5.64 25.78
C CYS A 182 -7.32 4.74 26.94
N THR A 183 -8.17 5.28 27.80
CA THR A 183 -8.84 4.52 28.85
C THR A 183 -10.02 3.78 28.23
N PRO A 184 -10.09 2.43 28.28
CA PRO A 184 -11.20 1.69 27.72
C PRO A 184 -12.53 2.06 28.37
N ALA A 185 -13.54 2.35 27.56
CA ALA A 185 -14.89 2.65 28.00
C ALA A 185 -15.87 1.53 27.62
N GLU A 186 -16.98 1.42 28.34
CA GLU A 186 -18.09 0.57 27.93
C GLU A 186 -18.85 1.21 26.76
N GLY A 187 -19.06 0.43 25.70
CA GLY A 187 -19.87 0.85 24.57
C GLY A 187 -21.37 0.89 24.91
N PRO A 188 -22.21 1.51 24.06
CA PRO A 188 -23.66 1.41 24.17
C PRO A 188 -24.14 -0.06 24.19
N GLU A 189 -25.30 -0.34 24.80
CA GLU A 189 -25.83 -1.73 24.94
C GLU A 189 -25.96 -2.51 23.62
N LEU A 190 -26.13 -1.81 22.49
CA LEU A 190 -26.26 -2.41 21.15
C LEU A 190 -24.96 -2.39 20.34
N ALA A 191 -23.84 -2.01 20.96
CA ALA A 191 -22.55 -1.97 20.30
C ALA A 191 -22.01 -3.39 20.05
N PRO A 192 -21.31 -3.61 18.93
CA PRO A 192 -20.61 -4.86 18.69
C PRO A 192 -19.45 -5.05 19.68
N ASP A 193 -19.30 -6.25 20.23
CA ASP A 193 -18.24 -6.61 21.19
C ASP A 193 -16.80 -6.35 20.69
N TRP A 194 -16.60 -6.33 19.37
CA TRP A 194 -15.28 -6.13 18.76
C TRP A 194 -14.87 -4.66 18.66
N LYS A 195 -15.80 -3.71 18.81
CA LYS A 195 -15.52 -2.29 18.61
C LYS A 195 -14.93 -1.68 19.89
N PRO A 196 -13.71 -1.12 19.85
CA PRO A 196 -13.14 -0.44 21.01
C PRO A 196 -13.84 0.90 21.26
N TYR A 197 -14.04 1.23 22.53
CA TYR A 197 -14.52 2.52 22.99
C TYR A 197 -13.50 3.10 23.98
N CYS A 198 -13.32 4.41 23.92
CA CYS A 198 -12.39 5.15 24.76
C CYS A 198 -13.15 6.20 25.56
N GLU A 199 -12.73 6.47 26.79
CA GLU A 199 -13.27 7.57 27.58
C GLU A 199 -12.85 8.92 27.00
N GLU A 200 -11.57 9.07 26.64
CA GLU A 200 -11.03 10.28 26.05
C GLU A 200 -11.53 10.44 24.61
N PRO A 201 -12.13 11.58 24.24
CA PRO A 201 -12.53 11.81 22.87
C PRO A 201 -11.32 12.04 21.96
N VAL A 202 -11.53 11.81 20.66
CA VAL A 202 -10.54 12.08 19.62
C VAL A 202 -11.10 13.04 18.57
N ILE A 203 -10.33 14.07 18.24
CA ILE A 203 -10.70 15.07 17.23
C ILE A 203 -9.84 14.94 15.98
N SER A 204 -10.39 15.23 14.80
CA SER A 204 -9.62 15.43 13.58
C SER A 204 -9.49 16.93 13.28
N TYR A 205 -8.30 17.47 13.53
CA TYR A 205 -8.07 18.92 13.45
C TYR A 205 -7.80 19.37 12.01
N ARG A 206 -8.77 20.09 11.47
CA ARG A 206 -8.82 20.65 10.11
C ARG A 206 -8.62 19.60 9.01
N LEU A 207 -8.93 18.35 9.30
CA LEU A 207 -8.68 17.23 8.41
C LEU A 207 -9.99 16.71 7.82
N GLN A 208 -9.96 16.31 6.55
CA GLN A 208 -11.12 15.77 5.85
C GLN A 208 -10.78 14.51 5.04
N TRP A 209 -10.05 13.59 5.67
CA TRP A 209 -9.52 12.39 5.04
C TRP A 209 -10.29 11.16 5.51
N ARG A 210 -11.38 10.79 4.82
CA ARG A 210 -12.34 9.70 5.13
C ARG A 210 -11.79 8.44 5.85
N GLY A 211 -10.50 8.12 5.73
CA GLY A 211 -9.80 7.17 6.58
C GLY A 211 -9.95 7.41 8.10
N GLU A 212 -10.03 8.66 8.58
CA GLU A 212 -10.16 8.91 10.03
C GLU A 212 -11.46 8.32 10.57
N THR A 213 -12.54 8.46 9.81
CA THR A 213 -13.84 7.88 10.13
C THR A 213 -13.80 6.35 10.09
N TYR A 214 -13.05 5.77 9.15
CA TYR A 214 -12.93 4.32 9.02
C TYR A 214 -12.22 3.69 10.22
N TYR A 215 -11.01 4.16 10.55
CA TYR A 215 -10.20 3.57 11.61
C TYR A 215 -10.68 3.93 13.02
N SER A 216 -11.33 5.08 13.19
CA SER A 216 -11.97 5.43 14.47
C SER A 216 -13.33 4.77 14.68
N HIS A 217 -13.83 3.98 13.72
CA HIS A 217 -15.19 3.44 13.72
C HIS A 217 -16.28 4.53 13.90
N ASN A 218 -16.07 5.69 13.26
CA ASN A 218 -16.95 6.86 13.31
C ASN A 218 -17.05 7.52 14.69
N GLU A 219 -16.03 7.38 15.55
CA GLU A 219 -15.93 8.07 16.85
C GLU A 219 -15.17 9.40 16.76
N VAL A 220 -14.38 9.63 15.70
CA VAL A 220 -13.61 10.87 15.56
C VAL A 220 -14.52 12.08 15.27
N MET A 221 -14.29 13.18 15.99
CA MET A 221 -15.02 14.43 15.82
C MET A 221 -14.26 15.39 14.89
N PRO A 222 -14.83 15.80 13.76
CA PRO A 222 -14.18 16.76 12.86
C PRO A 222 -14.22 18.17 13.44
N ILE A 223 -13.05 18.82 13.48
CA ILE A 223 -12.90 20.21 13.93
C ILE A 223 -12.38 21.03 12.75
N GLY A 224 -13.23 21.86 12.14
CA GLY A 224 -12.92 22.55 10.89
C GLY A 224 -12.04 23.80 11.07
N ASP A 225 -12.24 24.51 12.19
CA ASP A 225 -11.58 25.79 12.46
C ASP A 225 -11.33 26.02 13.97
N GLY A 226 -11.00 27.27 14.34
CA GLY A 226 -10.72 27.62 15.73
C GLY A 226 -11.97 27.84 16.59
N ASP A 227 -13.10 28.19 15.98
CA ASP A 227 -14.36 28.40 16.69
C ASP A 227 -14.94 27.03 17.09
N ASP A 228 -14.88 26.06 16.17
CA ASP A 228 -15.21 24.65 16.44
C ASP A 228 -14.33 24.08 17.56
N LEU A 229 -13.02 24.37 17.55
CA LEU A 229 -12.11 23.93 18.60
C LEU A 229 -12.47 24.54 19.96
N SER A 230 -12.78 25.84 19.99
CA SER A 230 -13.17 26.53 21.22
C SER A 230 -14.50 26.00 21.77
N TYR A 231 -15.45 25.73 20.88
CA TYR A 231 -16.71 25.08 21.24
C TYR A 231 -16.47 23.68 21.82
N PHE A 232 -15.65 22.87 21.15
CA PHE A 232 -15.29 21.53 21.63
C PHE A 232 -14.65 21.60 23.02
N LEU A 233 -13.67 22.47 23.25
CA LEU A 233 -13.02 22.60 24.56
C LEU A 233 -14.03 22.98 25.67
N THR A 234 -14.99 23.83 25.35
CA THR A 234 -16.05 24.22 26.29
C THR A 234 -16.95 23.03 26.64
N GLN A 235 -17.31 22.18 25.67
CA GLN A 235 -18.15 21.00 25.89
C GLN A 235 -17.39 19.84 26.55
N ASN A 236 -16.13 19.65 26.16
CA ASN A 236 -15.26 18.61 26.70
C ASN A 236 -14.90 18.87 28.16
N GLY A 237 -14.89 20.14 28.58
CA GLY A 237 -14.57 20.55 29.94
C GLY A 237 -13.14 20.18 30.30
N ASP A 238 -12.94 19.73 31.54
CA ASP A 238 -11.63 19.41 32.10
C ASP A 238 -11.19 17.95 31.83
N ARG A 239 -11.44 17.45 30.62
CA ARG A 239 -11.11 16.09 30.20
C ARG A 239 -9.93 16.08 29.23
N THR A 240 -9.02 15.12 29.42
CA THR A 240 -7.97 14.81 28.44
C THR A 240 -8.60 14.33 27.13
N PHE A 241 -8.03 14.73 26.01
CA PHE A 241 -8.48 14.31 24.68
C PHE A 241 -7.30 14.08 23.75
N PHE A 242 -7.56 13.42 22.62
CA PHE A 242 -6.58 13.19 21.57
C PHE A 242 -6.91 14.04 20.35
N ALA A 243 -5.87 14.50 19.65
CA ALA A 243 -6.01 15.25 18.42
C ALA A 243 -5.19 14.58 17.31
N PHE A 244 -5.88 14.26 16.22
CA PHE A 244 -5.34 13.72 14.99
C PHE A 244 -5.24 14.83 13.94
N MET A 245 -4.06 14.99 13.32
CA MET A 245 -3.83 16.03 12.31
C MET A 245 -2.74 15.67 11.32
N GLN A 246 -2.55 16.50 10.29
CA GLN A 246 -1.32 16.44 9.49
C GLN A 246 -0.17 17.09 10.24
N ALA A 247 1.05 16.55 10.06
CA ALA A 247 2.25 17.01 10.77
C ALA A 247 2.54 18.52 10.57
N ASP A 248 2.25 19.05 9.38
CA ASP A 248 2.43 20.48 9.08
C ASP A 248 1.51 21.42 9.87
N ARG A 249 0.48 20.89 10.53
CA ARG A 249 -0.52 21.66 11.31
C ARG A 249 -0.25 21.70 12.79
N TRP A 250 0.71 20.92 13.28
CA TRP A 250 1.09 20.83 14.69
C TRP A 250 1.24 22.20 15.36
N ARG A 251 2.07 23.08 14.79
CA ARG A 251 2.33 24.41 15.35
C ARG A 251 1.07 25.29 15.39
N SER A 252 0.25 25.20 14.35
CA SER A 252 -1.02 25.95 14.28
C SER A 252 -2.03 25.43 15.30
N PHE A 253 -2.07 24.13 15.54
CA PHE A 253 -2.89 23.52 16.57
C PHE A 253 -2.47 24.01 17.96
N GLN A 254 -1.19 23.91 18.31
CA GLN A 254 -0.66 24.40 19.59
C GLN A 254 -0.97 25.88 19.84
N SER A 255 -0.84 26.74 18.81
CA SER A 255 -1.16 28.16 18.94
C SER A 255 -2.66 28.44 19.14
N SER A 256 -3.52 27.55 18.64
CA SER A 256 -4.98 27.69 18.72
C SER A 256 -5.53 27.24 20.08
N LEU A 257 -4.75 26.48 20.85
CA LEU A 257 -5.13 26.10 22.21
C LEU A 257 -5.02 27.30 23.17
N PRO A 258 -5.92 27.43 24.15
CA PRO A 258 -5.80 28.40 25.24
C PRO A 258 -4.53 28.16 26.06
N ALA A 259 -3.98 29.22 26.66
CA ALA A 259 -2.68 29.18 27.35
C ALA A 259 -2.59 28.09 28.42
N GLU A 260 -3.68 27.82 29.14
CA GLU A 260 -3.79 26.79 30.18
C GLU A 260 -3.62 25.35 29.66
N TRP A 261 -3.95 25.09 28.39
CA TRP A 261 -3.86 23.76 27.76
C TRP A 261 -2.52 23.53 27.04
N ARG A 262 -1.77 24.59 26.71
CA ARG A 262 -0.54 24.49 25.89
C ARG A 262 0.57 23.70 26.56
N ASP A 263 0.65 23.77 27.89
CA ASP A 263 1.65 23.03 28.67
C ASP A 263 1.35 21.52 28.73
N GLY A 264 0.13 21.10 28.42
CA GLY A 264 -0.33 19.72 28.49
C GLY A 264 -0.37 19.01 27.14
N VAL A 265 0.35 19.49 26.13
CA VAL A 265 0.33 18.90 24.79
C VAL A 265 1.53 17.97 24.62
N GLU A 266 1.26 16.67 24.44
CA GLU A 266 2.25 15.62 24.24
C GLU A 266 2.08 15.00 22.85
N LEU A 267 3.15 14.98 22.05
CA LEU A 267 3.17 14.26 20.78
C LEU A 267 3.38 12.77 21.06
N VAL A 268 2.34 11.96 20.85
CA VAL A 268 2.35 10.53 21.21
C VAL A 268 2.65 9.62 20.02
N HIS A 269 2.40 10.09 18.80
CA HIS A 269 2.77 9.36 17.58
C HIS A 269 3.25 10.34 16.50
N SER A 270 4.49 10.16 16.04
CA SER A 270 5.13 10.97 15.00
C SER A 270 5.97 10.16 14.01
N GLU A 271 5.81 8.83 14.00
CA GLU A 271 6.56 7.96 13.09
C GLU A 271 6.00 8.00 11.66
N ASN A 272 4.70 8.27 11.53
CA ASN A 272 4.03 8.45 10.25
C ASN A 272 4.45 9.77 9.59
N LEU A 273 4.92 9.71 8.34
CA LEU A 273 5.40 10.90 7.61
C LEU A 273 4.34 12.00 7.42
N LYS A 274 3.05 11.64 7.38
CA LYS A 274 1.98 12.56 7.01
C LYS A 274 1.14 13.03 8.20
N PHE A 275 0.93 12.14 9.17
CA PHE A 275 -0.03 12.34 10.24
C PHE A 275 0.61 12.22 11.61
N GLU A 276 0.07 12.99 12.54
CA GLU A 276 0.50 12.99 13.94
C GLU A 276 -0.70 12.77 14.86
N LEU A 277 -0.44 12.07 15.96
CA LEU A 277 -1.37 11.95 17.07
C LEU A 277 -0.79 12.66 18.28
N VAL A 278 -1.64 13.46 18.88
CA VAL A 278 -1.32 14.31 20.01
C VAL A 278 -2.26 13.96 21.15
N ARG A 279 -1.71 13.83 22.35
CA ARG A 279 -2.50 13.78 23.58
C ARG A 279 -2.48 15.17 24.21
N VAL A 280 -3.66 15.67 24.56
CA VAL A 280 -3.83 16.96 25.22
C VAL A 280 -4.42 16.71 26.60
N TYR A 281 -3.58 16.82 27.62
CA TYR A 281 -3.97 16.68 29.01
C TYR A 281 -4.79 17.88 29.46
N SER A 282 -5.80 17.61 30.28
CA SER A 282 -6.53 18.66 30.96
C SER A 282 -5.64 19.42 31.94
N PRO A 283 -5.94 20.70 32.24
CA PRO A 283 -5.20 21.48 33.23
C PRO A 283 -5.08 20.77 34.59
N SER A 284 -6.15 20.10 35.04
CA SER A 284 -6.11 19.32 36.29
C SER A 284 -5.25 18.08 36.19
N ALA A 285 -5.31 17.34 35.07
CA ALA A 285 -4.47 16.17 34.83
C ALA A 285 -2.98 16.55 34.81
N MET A 286 -2.64 17.69 34.19
CA MET A 286 -1.27 18.22 34.21
C MET A 286 -0.82 18.65 35.60
N ALA A 287 -1.69 19.29 36.38
CA ALA A 287 -1.39 19.65 37.77
C ALA A 287 -1.11 18.41 38.63
N ALA A 288 -1.92 17.35 38.48
CA ALA A 288 -1.73 16.09 39.17
C ALA A 288 -0.42 15.39 38.77
N ARG A 289 -0.09 15.37 37.47
CA ARG A 289 1.17 14.81 36.96
C ARG A 289 2.39 15.54 37.51
N ARG A 290 2.38 16.88 37.52
CA ARG A 290 3.45 17.70 38.11
C ARG A 290 3.63 17.44 39.61
N ALA A 291 2.53 17.26 40.35
CA ALA A 291 2.59 16.93 41.77
C ALA A 291 3.21 15.53 42.02
N ALA A 292 2.90 14.55 41.16
CA ALA A 292 3.48 13.22 41.23
C ALA A 292 4.99 13.20 40.90
N GLU A 293 5.42 13.95 39.89
CA GLU A 293 6.82 14.06 39.48
C GLU A 293 7.67 14.84 40.52
N GLY A 294 7.09 15.87 41.16
CA GLY A 294 7.74 16.63 42.23
C GLY A 294 7.92 15.86 43.55
N GLY A 295 7.05 14.89 43.83
CA GLY A 295 7.10 14.06 45.05
C GLY A 295 8.05 12.87 44.97
N ALA A 296 8.59 12.52 43.80
CA ALA A 296 9.56 11.43 43.63
C ALA A 296 11.03 11.87 43.87
N GLY A 297 11.25 13.15 44.21
CA GLY A 297 12.57 13.75 44.40
C GLY A 297 12.92 14.17 45.83
N GLU A 298 12.07 13.86 46.82
CA GLU A 298 12.34 14.00 48.27
C GLU A 298 12.45 12.62 48.95
#